data_AF-A0A7J6RJ78-F1
#
_entry.id   AF-A0A7J6RJ78-F1
#
_cell.length_a   1.000
_cell.length_b   1.000
_cell.length_c   1.000
_cell.angle_alpha   90.00
_cell.angle_beta   90.00
_cell.angle_gamma   90.00
#
_symmetry.space_group_name_H-M   'P 1'
#
loop_
_entity.id
_entity.type
_entity.pdbx_description
1 polymer ?
#
loop_
_entity_poly.entity_id
_entity_poly.type
_entity_poly.pdbx_seq_one_letter_code
_entity_poly.pdbx_strand_id
1 'polypeptide(L)'
;LLGATESSGRAQNQVDGALLAAVMRELGVEDANFAELLRDNGGLPVGISKEIRASPLYPRYNKKVHDPFEAIPFAQHRNYKTMYGEGIRGQVAQVIKEEESRRFIRRLTRQEALDPRRTYVRRGVVPKKDGGVRVVDDYRRSNTNLRAAVPNTICLPTTANTRRLIGELQDAYPARKWMIFEIDLQSAYRALAVDPAERVHLCFSHEDESGSTYYYENCTMPFGLVASGFWFVRYATA
;
A
#
# COMPACT_ATOMS: atom_id res chain seq x y z
N LEU A 1 23.68 12.42 -33.05
CA LEU A 1 23.93 10.96 -33.10
C LEU A 1 24.35 10.51 -31.72
N LEU A 2 23.44 9.81 -31.02
CA LEU A 2 23.62 8.80 -29.96
C LEU A 2 24.53 9.16 -28.77
N GLY A 3 24.15 9.10 -27.51
CA GLY A 3 22.94 8.62 -26.84
C GLY A 3 23.20 8.76 -25.34
N ALA A 4 22.32 9.47 -24.63
CA ALA A 4 22.38 9.56 -23.17
C ALA A 4 21.77 8.28 -22.60
N THR A 5 22.62 7.42 -22.03
CA THR A 5 22.21 6.18 -21.38
C THR A 5 21.52 6.46 -20.06
N GLU A 6 20.25 6.06 -20.01
CA GLU A 6 19.49 5.75 -18.80
C GLU A 6 20.31 4.86 -17.86
N SER A 7 20.65 5.33 -16.65
CA SER A 7 21.09 4.41 -15.57
C SER A 7 21.03 4.96 -14.14
N SER A 8 20.65 6.22 -13.90
CA SER A 8 20.70 6.80 -12.54
C SER A 8 19.61 6.30 -11.58
N GLY A 9 18.54 5.66 -12.08
CA GLY A 9 17.43 5.15 -11.25
C GLY A 9 17.59 3.74 -10.69
N ARG A 10 18.61 2.97 -11.13
CA ARG A 10 18.84 1.58 -10.68
C ARG A 10 19.87 1.45 -9.56
N ALA A 11 20.79 2.40 -9.44
CA ALA A 11 21.90 2.31 -8.48
C ALA A 11 21.49 2.68 -7.05
N GLN A 12 20.53 3.60 -6.86
CA GLN A 12 20.10 4.05 -5.53
C GLN A 12 19.40 2.93 -4.74
N ASN A 13 18.58 2.11 -5.40
CA ASN A 13 17.86 0.98 -4.79
C ASN A 13 18.77 -0.16 -4.30
N GLN A 14 20.04 -0.21 -4.73
CA GLN A 14 20.95 -1.29 -4.37
C GLN A 14 21.66 -1.06 -3.04
N VAL A 15 21.90 0.19 -2.65
CA VAL A 15 22.59 0.51 -1.39
C VAL A 15 21.63 0.41 -0.21
N ASP A 16 20.39 0.85 -0.39
CA ASP A 16 19.36 0.88 0.66
C ASP A 16 18.84 -0.52 1.01
N GLY A 17 18.62 -1.37 -0.01
CA GLY A 17 18.34 -2.79 0.19
C GLY A 17 19.52 -3.53 0.80
N ALA A 18 20.76 -3.21 0.41
CA ALA A 18 21.95 -3.86 0.95
C ALA A 18 22.21 -3.55 2.43
N LEU A 19 21.90 -2.34 2.91
CA LEU A 19 22.14 -1.96 4.31
C LEU A 19 21.14 -2.64 5.25
N LEU A 20 19.85 -2.67 4.89
CA LEU A 20 18.83 -3.30 5.71
C LEU A 20 18.88 -4.83 5.61
N ALA A 21 19.22 -5.38 4.43
CA ALA A 21 19.55 -6.80 4.26
C ALA A 21 20.81 -7.19 5.04
N ALA A 22 21.83 -6.32 5.15
CA ALA A 22 23.00 -6.58 6.00
C ALA A 22 22.63 -6.62 7.49
N VAL A 23 21.79 -5.70 7.97
CA VAL A 23 21.27 -5.72 9.35
C VAL A 23 20.45 -6.98 9.61
N MET A 24 19.62 -7.41 8.66
CA MET A 24 18.82 -8.64 8.80
C MET A 24 19.67 -9.92 8.71
N ARG A 25 20.71 -9.93 7.87
CA ARG A 25 21.66 -11.05 7.76
C ARG A 25 22.48 -11.21 9.04
N GLU A 26 22.96 -10.12 9.63
CA GLU A 26 23.63 -10.12 10.93
C GLU A 26 22.68 -10.54 12.07
N LEU A 27 21.37 -10.28 11.94
CA LEU A 27 20.35 -10.73 12.89
C LEU A 27 19.81 -12.15 12.58
N GLY A 28 20.20 -12.78 11.47
CA GLY A 28 19.75 -14.11 11.06
C GLY A 28 18.28 -14.20 10.66
N VAL A 29 17.65 -13.10 10.21
CA VAL A 29 16.21 -13.04 9.90
C VAL A 29 15.97 -12.60 8.45
N GLU A 30 16.37 -13.41 7.48
CA GLU A 30 16.01 -13.17 6.07
C GLU A 30 14.55 -13.58 5.79
N ASP A 31 13.75 -12.67 5.22
CA ASP A 31 12.42 -13.01 4.71
C ASP A 31 12.53 -13.61 3.30
N ALA A 32 13.13 -14.80 3.23
CA ALA A 32 13.51 -15.50 2.00
C ALA A 32 12.35 -15.69 0.99
N ASN A 33 11.10 -15.63 1.45
CA ASN A 33 9.93 -15.91 0.63
C ASN A 33 9.38 -14.66 -0.10
N PHE A 34 9.82 -13.44 0.23
CA PHE A 34 9.22 -12.21 -0.35
C PHE A 34 9.44 -12.10 -1.87
N ALA A 35 10.65 -12.39 -2.35
CA ALA A 35 10.97 -12.34 -3.77
C ALA A 35 10.27 -13.46 -4.58
N GLU A 36 10.08 -14.63 -3.99
CA GLU A 36 9.33 -15.75 -4.59
C GLU A 36 7.86 -15.39 -4.74
N LEU A 37 7.24 -14.82 -3.69
CA LEU A 37 5.84 -14.40 -3.71
C LEU A 37 5.53 -13.39 -4.82
N LEU A 38 6.43 -12.42 -5.04
CA LEU A 38 6.30 -11.45 -6.14
C LEU A 38 6.39 -12.11 -7.52
N ARG A 39 7.30 -13.08 -7.67
CA ARG A 39 7.57 -13.78 -8.93
C ARG A 39 6.40 -14.70 -9.32
N ASP A 40 5.91 -15.49 -8.37
CA ASP A 40 4.93 -16.54 -8.63
C ASP A 40 3.52 -15.99 -8.88
N ASN A 41 3.20 -14.83 -8.29
CA ASN A 41 1.87 -14.25 -8.33
C ASN A 41 1.75 -12.99 -9.20
N GLY A 42 2.88 -12.43 -9.66
CA GLY A 42 2.89 -11.14 -10.37
C GLY A 42 2.46 -9.95 -9.50
N GLY A 43 2.39 -10.13 -8.18
CA GLY A 43 1.98 -9.13 -7.20
C GLY A 43 1.72 -9.76 -5.82
N LEU A 44 1.49 -8.92 -4.82
CA LEU A 44 1.27 -9.34 -3.44
C LEU A 44 -0.23 -9.52 -3.17
N PRO A 45 -0.65 -10.60 -2.50
CA PRO A 45 -2.06 -10.81 -2.18
C PRO A 45 -2.53 -9.87 -1.05
N VAL A 46 -3.82 -9.53 -1.04
CA VAL A 46 -4.41 -8.68 0.01
C VAL A 46 -4.99 -9.49 1.17
N GLY A 47 -5.08 -10.80 1.00
CA GLY A 47 -5.52 -11.74 2.04
C GLY A 47 -7.00 -12.08 1.97
N ILE A 48 -7.70 -11.86 0.85
CA ILE A 48 -9.15 -12.08 0.77
C ILE A 48 -9.49 -13.38 0.02
N SER A 49 -8.99 -13.55 -1.19
CA SER A 49 -9.13 -14.79 -1.98
C SER A 49 -7.84 -15.63 -1.98
N LYS A 50 -6.70 -15.00 -1.72
CA LYS A 50 -5.41 -15.69 -1.55
C LYS A 50 -4.91 -15.53 -0.13
N GLU A 51 -4.35 -16.61 0.42
CA GLU A 51 -3.73 -16.61 1.74
C GLU A 51 -2.44 -15.78 1.74
N ILE A 52 -2.26 -14.97 2.78
CA ILE A 52 -0.97 -14.36 3.09
C ILE A 52 -0.21 -15.32 4.00
N ARG A 53 0.96 -15.81 3.56
CA ARG A 53 1.82 -16.66 4.39
C ARG A 53 2.37 -15.88 5.58
N ALA A 54 2.39 -16.52 6.74
CA ALA A 54 3.01 -15.94 7.93
C ALA A 54 4.52 -15.73 7.73
N SER A 55 5.04 -14.60 8.21
CA SER A 55 6.47 -14.32 8.26
C SER A 55 6.99 -14.58 9.68
N PRO A 56 8.19 -15.18 9.85
CA PRO A 56 8.82 -15.35 11.16
C PRO A 56 9.27 -14.01 11.77
N LEU A 57 9.32 -12.93 11.00
CA LEU A 57 9.68 -11.58 11.47
C LEU A 57 8.72 -11.03 12.53
N TYR A 58 7.50 -11.56 12.60
CA TYR A 58 6.44 -11.02 13.44
C TYR A 58 5.72 -12.13 14.20
N PRO A 59 5.18 -11.84 15.39
CA PRO A 59 4.29 -12.79 16.06
C PRO A 59 3.01 -12.98 15.22
N ARG A 60 2.50 -14.21 15.22
CA ARG A 60 1.14 -14.47 14.75
C ARG A 60 0.16 -13.80 15.69
N TYR A 61 -0.93 -13.27 15.16
CA TYR A 61 -2.01 -12.77 16.00
C TYR A 61 -3.34 -13.35 15.56
N ASN A 62 -4.21 -13.55 16.55
CA ASN A 62 -5.58 -13.91 16.30
C ASN A 62 -6.34 -12.64 15.93
N LYS A 63 -6.84 -12.60 14.69
CA LYS A 63 -7.63 -11.48 14.22
C LYS A 63 -8.87 -11.33 15.11
N LYS A 64 -9.11 -10.12 15.62
CA LYS A 64 -10.36 -9.80 16.31
C LYS A 64 -11.51 -9.95 15.32
N VAL A 65 -12.49 -10.77 15.69
CA VAL A 65 -13.73 -10.90 14.93
C VAL A 65 -14.52 -9.61 15.14
N HIS A 66 -14.89 -8.97 14.04
CA HIS A 66 -15.77 -7.82 14.03
C HIS A 66 -16.99 -8.17 13.21
N ASP A 67 -18.16 -7.70 13.65
CA ASP A 67 -19.37 -7.81 12.85
C ASP A 67 -19.18 -7.03 11.55
N PRO A 68 -19.48 -7.65 10.40
CA PRO A 68 -19.39 -6.98 9.12
C PRO A 68 -20.38 -5.81 9.08
N PHE A 69 -20.00 -4.73 8.41
CA PHE A 69 -20.95 -3.71 8.02
C PHE A 69 -21.95 -4.29 7.02
N GLU A 70 -23.15 -3.72 6.97
CA GLU A 70 -24.14 -4.08 5.97
C GLU A 70 -23.54 -3.96 4.56
N ALA A 71 -23.65 -5.03 3.78
CA ALA A 71 -23.12 -5.06 2.42
C ALA A 71 -23.93 -4.11 1.55
N ILE A 72 -23.27 -3.09 0.99
CA ILE A 72 -23.91 -2.14 0.08
C ILE A 72 -23.95 -2.77 -1.31
N PRO A 73 -25.14 -2.98 -1.91
CA PRO A 73 -25.24 -3.50 -3.27
C PRO A 73 -24.52 -2.60 -4.26
N PHE A 74 -23.96 -3.17 -5.34
CA PHE A 74 -23.27 -2.40 -6.39
C PHE A 74 -24.11 -1.23 -6.92
N ALA A 75 -25.40 -1.46 -7.19
CA ALA A 75 -26.34 -0.43 -7.67
C ALA A 75 -26.55 0.74 -6.69
N GLN A 76 -26.17 0.56 -5.41
CA GLN A 76 -26.27 1.56 -4.35
C GLN A 76 -24.91 2.11 -3.93
N HIS A 77 -23.81 1.66 -4.56
CA HIS A 77 -22.48 2.21 -4.30
C HIS A 77 -22.44 3.68 -4.70
N ARG A 78 -22.03 4.52 -3.74
CA ARG A 78 -21.78 5.94 -3.95
C ARG A 78 -20.61 6.37 -3.07
N ASN A 79 -19.84 7.33 -3.57
CA ASN A 79 -18.82 7.98 -2.77
C ASN A 79 -19.43 8.93 -1.74
N TYR A 80 -18.64 9.33 -0.74
CA TYR A 80 -19.08 10.29 0.26
C TYR A 80 -19.32 11.68 -0.35
N LYS A 81 -20.24 12.45 0.25
CA LYS A 81 -20.59 13.82 -0.19
C LYS A 81 -19.37 14.74 -0.34
N THR A 82 -18.33 14.51 0.46
CA THR A 82 -17.05 15.25 0.42
C THR A 82 -16.35 15.19 -0.94
N MET A 83 -16.64 14.19 -1.78
CA MET A 83 -16.06 14.05 -3.13
C MET A 83 -16.68 15.01 -4.16
N TYR A 84 -17.80 15.66 -3.82
CA TYR A 84 -18.61 16.42 -4.78
C TYR A 84 -18.69 17.92 -4.47
N GLY A 85 -17.87 18.42 -3.54
CA GLY A 85 -17.80 19.85 -3.22
C GLY A 85 -17.35 20.70 -4.40
N GLU A 86 -17.74 21.98 -4.40
CA GLU A 86 -17.30 22.97 -5.38
C GLU A 86 -15.77 23.10 -5.34
N GLY A 87 -15.11 23.10 -6.51
CA GLY A 87 -13.66 23.12 -6.63
C GLY A 87 -12.93 21.82 -6.21
N ILE A 88 -13.62 20.87 -5.56
CA ILE A 88 -13.05 19.57 -5.17
C ILE A 88 -13.06 18.57 -6.31
N ARG A 89 -14.13 18.55 -7.12
CA ARG A 89 -14.29 17.59 -8.23
C ARG A 89 -13.11 17.63 -9.21
N GLY A 90 -12.72 18.82 -9.66
CA GLY A 90 -11.58 18.99 -10.58
C GLY A 90 -10.26 18.55 -9.96
N GLN A 91 -10.03 18.84 -8.68
CA GLN A 91 -8.81 18.39 -7.99
C GLN A 91 -8.78 16.87 -7.83
N VAL A 92 -9.91 16.24 -7.49
CA VAL A 92 -10.02 14.78 -7.42
C VAL A 92 -9.77 14.17 -8.79
N ALA A 93 -10.36 14.71 -9.86
CA ALA A 93 -10.16 14.23 -11.22
C ALA A 93 -8.67 14.27 -11.62
N GLN A 94 -7.96 15.33 -11.24
CA GLN A 94 -6.52 15.43 -11.44
C GLN A 94 -5.75 14.34 -10.69
N VAL A 95 -6.08 14.06 -9.42
CA VAL A 95 -5.46 12.96 -8.66
C VAL A 95 -5.70 11.61 -9.35
N ILE A 96 -6.93 11.33 -9.81
CA ILE A 96 -7.24 10.07 -10.51
C ILE A 96 -6.44 9.95 -11.80
N LYS A 97 -6.36 11.02 -12.58
CA LYS A 97 -5.58 11.05 -13.82
C LYS A 97 -4.10 10.78 -13.57
N GLU A 98 -3.54 11.39 -12.52
CA GLU A 98 -2.15 11.15 -12.10
C GLU A 98 -1.92 9.70 -11.67
N GLU A 99 -2.78 9.14 -10.81
CA GLU A 99 -2.66 7.74 -10.39
C GLU A 99 -2.80 6.75 -11.56
N GLU A 100 -3.71 7.03 -12.50
CA GLU A 100 -3.90 6.22 -13.71
C GLU A 100 -2.69 6.30 -14.63
N SER A 101 -2.14 7.50 -14.88
CA SER A 101 -0.94 7.68 -15.70
C SER A 101 0.29 6.95 -15.14
N ARG A 102 0.38 6.83 -13.81
CA ARG A 102 1.43 6.09 -13.09
C ARG A 102 1.12 4.60 -12.97
N ARG A 103 -0.01 4.14 -13.52
CA ARG A 103 -0.49 2.75 -13.47
C ARG A 103 -0.72 2.21 -12.05
N PHE A 104 -0.91 3.10 -11.07
CA PHE A 104 -1.30 2.71 -9.71
C PHE A 104 -2.73 2.21 -9.66
N ILE A 105 -3.56 2.71 -10.57
CA ILE A 105 -4.93 2.28 -10.79
C ILE A 105 -5.13 1.96 -12.28
N ARG A 106 -6.16 1.18 -12.58
CA ARG A 106 -6.59 0.88 -13.95
C ARG A 106 -8.08 1.10 -14.08
N ARG A 107 -8.49 1.78 -15.15
CA ARG A 107 -9.90 1.91 -15.51
C ARG A 107 -10.46 0.59 -16.01
N LEU A 108 -11.64 0.25 -15.52
CA LEU A 108 -12.41 -0.92 -15.90
C LEU A 108 -13.29 -0.61 -17.11
N THR A 109 -13.45 -1.60 -17.97
CA THR A 109 -14.53 -1.61 -18.96
C THR A 109 -15.89 -1.73 -18.28
N ARG A 110 -16.97 -1.39 -19.00
CA ARG A 110 -18.34 -1.54 -18.47
C ARG A 110 -18.64 -2.99 -18.10
N GLN A 111 -18.17 -3.96 -18.87
CA GLN A 111 -18.39 -5.38 -18.58
C GLN A 111 -17.64 -5.82 -17.32
N GLU A 112 -16.36 -5.42 -17.18
CA GLU A 112 -15.59 -5.73 -15.97
C GLU A 112 -16.20 -5.09 -14.72
N ALA A 113 -16.74 -3.88 -14.83
CA ALA A 113 -17.33 -3.18 -13.71
C ALA A 113 -18.62 -3.84 -13.17
N LEU A 114 -19.29 -4.65 -14.00
CA LEU A 114 -20.51 -5.36 -13.63
C LEU A 114 -20.24 -6.76 -13.06
N ASP A 115 -18.97 -7.17 -12.93
CA ASP A 115 -18.61 -8.47 -12.35
C ASP A 115 -19.04 -8.53 -10.87
N PRO A 116 -19.93 -9.48 -10.49
CA PRO A 116 -20.46 -9.58 -9.12
C PRO A 116 -19.40 -9.96 -8.08
N ARG A 117 -18.22 -10.41 -8.50
CA ARG A 117 -17.11 -10.73 -7.58
C ARG A 117 -16.40 -9.47 -7.09
N ARG A 118 -16.60 -8.31 -7.74
CA ARG A 118 -15.90 -7.08 -7.38
C ARG A 118 -16.49 -6.42 -6.15
N THR A 119 -15.59 -5.96 -5.28
CA THR A 119 -15.95 -5.17 -4.10
C THR A 119 -15.56 -3.72 -4.33
N TYR A 120 -16.53 -2.81 -4.18
CA TYR A 120 -16.33 -1.39 -4.40
C TYR A 120 -16.21 -0.64 -3.08
N VAL A 121 -15.11 0.10 -2.92
CA VAL A 121 -14.83 0.91 -1.73
C VAL A 121 -15.38 2.31 -1.89
N ARG A 122 -15.97 2.85 -0.82
CA ARG A 122 -16.43 4.25 -0.82
C ARG A 122 -15.23 5.16 -0.61
N ARG A 123 -15.22 6.29 -1.30
CA ARG A 123 -14.13 7.27 -1.19
C ARG A 123 -14.60 8.59 -0.60
N GLY A 124 -13.71 9.21 0.16
CA GLY A 124 -13.85 10.54 0.70
C GLY A 124 -12.67 11.43 0.31
N VAL A 125 -12.79 12.72 0.63
CA VAL A 125 -11.71 13.69 0.44
C VAL A 125 -11.31 14.27 1.78
N VAL A 126 -10.00 14.40 1.97
CA VAL A 126 -9.41 15.15 3.08
C VAL A 126 -8.60 16.31 2.51
N PRO A 127 -8.90 17.57 2.88
CA PRO A 127 -8.12 18.72 2.43
C PRO A 127 -6.70 18.68 3.05
N LYS A 128 -5.71 19.04 2.24
CA LYS A 128 -4.32 19.22 2.67
C LYS A 128 -4.12 20.66 3.16
N LYS A 129 -3.09 20.85 3.99
CA LYS A 129 -2.69 22.19 4.48
C LYS A 129 -2.22 23.13 3.36
N ASP A 130 -1.73 22.57 2.26
CA ASP A 130 -1.23 23.30 1.08
C ASP A 130 -2.36 23.71 0.10
N GLY A 131 -3.62 23.47 0.45
CA GLY A 131 -4.78 23.78 -0.41
C GLY A 131 -5.15 22.67 -1.39
N GLY A 132 -4.37 21.59 -1.49
CA GLY A 132 -4.71 20.42 -2.30
C GLY A 132 -5.67 19.45 -1.61
N VAL A 133 -5.96 18.33 -2.27
CA VAL A 133 -6.82 17.26 -1.75
C VAL A 133 -6.09 15.92 -1.63
N ARG A 134 -6.53 15.09 -0.68
CA ARG A 134 -6.22 13.66 -0.60
C ARG A 134 -7.49 12.86 -0.78
N VAL A 135 -7.49 11.94 -1.73
CA VAL A 135 -8.57 10.95 -1.87
C VAL A 135 -8.27 9.80 -0.92
N VAL A 136 -9.27 9.39 -0.13
CA VAL A 136 -9.14 8.34 0.88
C VAL A 136 -10.16 7.25 0.62
N ASP A 137 -9.67 6.01 0.55
CA ASP A 137 -10.48 4.81 0.41
C ASP A 137 -10.94 4.30 1.78
N ASP A 138 -12.23 4.03 1.93
CA ASP A 138 -12.80 3.45 3.15
C ASP A 138 -12.86 1.93 3.05
N TYR A 139 -11.72 1.28 3.29
CA TYR A 139 -11.59 -0.17 3.36
C TYR A 139 -12.27 -0.81 4.59
N ARG A 140 -12.74 0.00 5.54
CA ARG A 140 -13.45 -0.48 6.74
C ARG A 140 -14.93 -0.66 6.44
N ARG A 141 -15.62 0.37 5.94
CA ARG A 141 -17.06 0.32 5.61
C ARG A 141 -17.40 -0.60 4.44
N SER A 142 -16.43 -0.88 3.57
CA SER A 142 -16.54 -1.85 2.49
C SER A 142 -16.26 -3.29 2.92
N ASN A 143 -15.98 -3.54 4.20
CA ASN A 143 -15.57 -4.82 4.77
C ASN A 143 -14.27 -5.42 4.18
N THR A 144 -13.55 -4.73 3.28
CA THR A 144 -12.30 -5.23 2.70
C THR A 144 -11.25 -5.55 3.78
N ASN A 145 -11.02 -4.64 4.72
CA ASN A 145 -10.11 -4.88 5.85
C ASN A 145 -10.64 -5.96 6.82
N LEU A 146 -11.96 -6.10 6.96
CA LEU A 146 -12.57 -7.13 7.81
C LEU A 146 -12.45 -8.53 7.19
N ARG A 147 -12.42 -8.64 5.87
CA ARG A 147 -12.26 -9.90 5.15
C ARG A 147 -10.80 -10.31 4.96
N ALA A 148 -9.88 -9.35 4.88
CA ALA A 148 -8.45 -9.62 4.68
C ALA A 148 -7.82 -10.39 5.86
N ALA A 149 -7.31 -11.59 5.62
CA ALA A 149 -6.60 -12.43 6.59
C ALA A 149 -5.09 -12.14 6.54
N VAL A 150 -4.63 -11.20 7.36
CA VAL A 150 -3.20 -10.95 7.59
C VAL A 150 -2.79 -11.73 8.83
N PRO A 151 -1.85 -12.70 8.75
CA PRO A 151 -1.56 -13.64 9.84
C PRO A 151 -0.69 -13.06 10.98
N ASN A 152 0.05 -11.98 10.71
CA ASN A 152 1.02 -11.39 11.65
C ASN A 152 0.65 -9.96 12.03
N THR A 153 0.91 -9.58 13.29
CA THR A 153 0.77 -8.18 13.70
C THR A 153 2.01 -7.43 13.27
N ILE A 154 1.80 -6.24 12.68
CA ILE A 154 2.89 -5.31 12.40
C ILE A 154 3.34 -4.71 13.75
N CYS A 155 4.29 -5.37 14.40
CA CYS A 155 4.91 -4.86 15.62
C CYS A 155 6.12 -4.01 15.23
N LEU A 156 5.91 -2.70 15.03
CA LEU A 156 7.00 -1.79 14.76
C LEU A 156 7.85 -1.56 16.03
N PRO A 157 9.19 -1.42 15.91
CA PRO A 157 10.03 -1.03 17.02
C PRO A 157 9.53 0.25 17.69
N THR A 158 9.52 0.27 19.02
CA THR A 158 9.17 1.47 19.79
C THR A 158 10.34 2.45 19.82
N THR A 159 10.08 3.72 20.17
CA THR A 159 11.14 4.70 20.41
C THR A 159 12.11 4.27 21.51
N ALA A 160 11.65 3.48 22.49
CA ALA A 160 12.52 2.91 23.52
C ALA A 160 13.47 1.85 22.92
N ASN A 161 12.97 0.99 22.04
CA ASN A 161 13.79 0.00 21.33
C ASN A 161 14.88 0.70 20.50
N THR A 162 14.51 1.74 19.75
CA THR A 162 15.47 2.51 18.93
C THR A 162 16.54 3.19 19.79
N ARG A 163 16.15 3.82 20.91
CA ARG A 163 17.12 4.45 21.83
C ARG A 163 18.09 3.44 22.41
N ARG A 164 17.61 2.27 22.80
CA ARG A 164 18.44 1.19 23.31
C ARG A 164 19.45 0.73 22.26
N LEU A 165 19.01 0.49 21.02
CA LEU A 165 19.89 0.12 19.92
C LEU A 165 20.98 1.17 19.68
N ILE A 166 20.61 2.46 19.68
CA ILE A 166 21.57 3.56 19.52
C ILE A 166 22.60 3.56 20.66
N GLY A 167 22.15 3.37 21.91
CA GLY A 167 23.05 3.28 23.06
C GLY A 167 24.02 2.11 22.96
N GLU A 168 23.52 0.92 22.65
CA GLU A 168 24.35 -0.28 22.47
C GLU A 168 25.37 -0.12 21.33
N LEU A 169 25.00 0.55 20.23
CA LEU A 169 25.93 0.89 19.14
C LEU A 169 27.01 1.89 19.59
N GLN A 170 26.63 2.92 20.35
CA GLN A 170 27.57 3.90 20.89
C GLN A 170 28.56 3.26 21.87
N ASP A 171 28.09 2.37 22.75
CA ASP A 171 28.93 1.65 23.70
C ASP A 171 29.90 0.70 23.00
N ALA A 172 29.46 0.03 21.92
CA ALA A 172 30.30 -0.87 21.13
C ALA A 172 31.36 -0.12 20.30
N TYR A 173 31.08 1.11 19.87
CA TYR A 173 32.00 1.91 19.02
C TYR A 173 32.15 3.36 19.52
N PRO A 174 32.72 3.56 20.74
CA PRO A 174 32.71 4.86 21.43
C PRO A 174 33.58 5.93 20.77
N ALA A 175 34.60 5.53 20.00
CA ALA A 175 35.54 6.45 19.35
C ALA A 175 35.14 6.85 17.92
N ARG A 176 33.96 6.44 17.43
CA ARG A 176 33.52 6.75 16.07
C ARG A 176 32.67 8.02 16.01
N LYS A 177 32.93 8.83 14.98
CA LYS A 177 31.98 9.87 14.56
C LYS A 177 30.86 9.21 13.79
N TRP A 178 29.66 9.29 14.34
CA TRP A 178 28.46 8.77 13.70
C TRP A 178 27.88 9.83 12.77
N MET A 179 27.43 9.39 11.59
CA MET A 179 26.67 10.21 10.66
C MET A 179 25.29 9.57 10.52
N ILE A 180 24.24 10.35 10.73
CA ILE A 180 22.86 9.89 10.63
C ILE A 180 22.31 10.38 9.30
N PHE A 181 21.72 9.45 8.55
CA PHE A 181 20.97 9.74 7.34
C PHE A 181 19.53 9.32 7.55
N GLU A 182 18.60 10.16 7.13
CA GLU A 182 17.18 9.86 7.08
C GLU A 182 16.75 9.78 5.62
N ILE A 183 16.04 8.71 5.26
CA ILE A 183 15.51 8.48 3.93
C ILE A 183 14.01 8.26 4.05
N ASP A 184 13.22 9.11 3.38
CA ASP A 184 11.77 8.96 3.28
C ASP A 184 11.39 8.32 1.94
N LEU A 185 10.76 7.15 2.00
CA LEU A 185 10.24 6.45 0.83
C LEU A 185 8.85 6.98 0.48
N GLN A 186 8.83 8.04 -0.33
CA GLN A 186 7.57 8.66 -0.77
C GLN A 186 6.66 7.65 -1.48
N SER A 187 5.40 7.61 -1.07
CA SER A 187 4.38 6.70 -1.62
C SER A 187 4.79 5.23 -1.59
N ALA A 188 5.51 4.81 -0.56
CA ALA A 188 6.07 3.47 -0.39
C ALA A 188 5.12 2.31 -0.78
N TYR A 189 3.85 2.36 -0.36
CA TYR A 189 2.88 1.32 -0.69
C TYR A 189 2.59 1.22 -2.20
N ARG A 190 2.60 2.35 -2.91
CA ARG A 190 2.37 2.38 -4.37
C ARG A 190 3.49 1.72 -5.18
N ALA A 191 4.64 1.44 -4.57
CA ALA A 191 5.70 0.64 -5.19
C ALA A 191 5.40 -0.86 -5.21
N LEU A 192 4.44 -1.32 -4.41
CA LEU A 192 4.11 -2.73 -4.25
C LEU A 192 2.93 -3.09 -5.15
N ALA A 193 3.15 -3.94 -6.16
CA ALA A 193 2.08 -4.44 -7.01
C ALA A 193 1.10 -5.33 -6.23
N VAL A 194 -0.20 -5.19 -6.53
CA VAL A 194 -1.23 -6.11 -6.04
C VAL A 194 -1.38 -7.26 -7.02
N ASP A 195 -1.48 -8.47 -6.47
CA ASP A 195 -1.80 -9.68 -7.22
C ASP A 195 -3.04 -9.47 -8.11
N PRO A 196 -2.96 -9.69 -9.43
CA PRO A 196 -4.08 -9.46 -10.35
C PRO A 196 -5.40 -10.12 -9.92
N ALA A 197 -5.35 -11.31 -9.32
CA ALA A 197 -6.55 -12.04 -8.89
C ALA A 197 -7.25 -11.38 -7.68
N GLU A 198 -6.52 -10.59 -6.90
CA GLU A 198 -7.00 -9.93 -5.67
C GLU A 198 -7.51 -8.51 -5.93
N ARG A 199 -7.19 -7.90 -7.08
CA ARG A 199 -7.58 -6.51 -7.42
C ARG A 199 -9.09 -6.30 -7.48
N VAL A 200 -9.84 -7.37 -7.73
CA VAL A 200 -11.31 -7.37 -7.70
C VAL A 200 -11.86 -6.88 -6.35
N HIS A 201 -11.09 -6.99 -5.26
CA HIS A 201 -11.51 -6.53 -3.93
C HIS A 201 -11.17 -5.05 -3.63
N LEU A 202 -10.48 -4.37 -4.55
CA LEU A 202 -9.96 -3.01 -4.38
C LEU A 202 -10.50 -2.06 -5.45
N CYS A 203 -11.77 -2.21 -5.82
CA CYS A 203 -12.41 -1.40 -6.86
C CYS A 203 -13.02 -0.12 -6.28
N PHE A 204 -13.17 0.91 -7.10
CA PHE A 204 -13.86 2.15 -6.74
C PHE A 204 -14.51 2.81 -7.95
N SER A 205 -15.39 3.78 -7.71
CA SER A 205 -16.00 4.62 -8.74
C SER A 205 -15.53 6.07 -8.64
N HIS A 206 -15.56 6.79 -9.76
CA HIS A 206 -15.31 8.22 -9.86
C HIS A 206 -16.35 8.83 -10.81
N GLU A 207 -17.00 9.90 -10.39
CA GLU A 207 -17.84 10.72 -11.26
C GLU A 207 -17.00 11.91 -11.73
N ASP A 208 -16.89 12.11 -13.04
CA ASP A 208 -16.18 13.24 -13.63
C ASP A 208 -17.03 14.53 -13.57
N GLU A 209 -16.50 15.62 -14.12
CA GLU A 209 -17.19 16.91 -14.18
C GLU A 209 -18.43 16.90 -15.06
N SER A 210 -18.54 15.95 -16.02
CA SER A 210 -19.72 15.78 -16.87
C SER A 210 -20.85 15.00 -16.19
N GLY A 211 -20.61 14.45 -15.00
CA GLY A 211 -21.53 13.54 -14.31
C GLY A 211 -21.40 12.08 -14.78
N SER A 212 -20.43 11.77 -15.63
CA SER A 212 -20.18 10.40 -16.09
C SER A 212 -19.43 9.61 -15.02
N THR A 213 -19.94 8.42 -14.70
CA THR A 213 -19.30 7.53 -13.72
C THR A 213 -18.37 6.52 -14.39
N TYR A 214 -17.13 6.48 -13.93
CA TYR A 214 -16.12 5.50 -14.31
C TYR A 214 -15.74 4.63 -13.12
N TYR A 215 -15.26 3.44 -13.42
CA TYR A 215 -14.89 2.43 -12.44
C TYR A 215 -13.42 2.07 -12.61
N TYR A 216 -12.75 1.82 -11.49
CA TYR A 216 -11.33 1.55 -11.43
C TYR A 216 -11.04 0.42 -10.45
N GLU A 217 -9.89 -0.19 -10.60
CA GLU A 217 -9.28 -1.06 -9.59
C GLU A 217 -7.88 -0.57 -9.24
N ASN A 218 -7.44 -0.80 -7.99
CA ASN A 218 -6.06 -0.56 -7.60
C ASN A 218 -5.14 -1.67 -8.15
N CYS A 219 -4.06 -1.27 -8.80
CA CYS A 219 -3.02 -2.16 -9.31
C CYS A 219 -1.83 -2.28 -8.36
N THR A 220 -1.65 -1.30 -7.47
CA THR A 220 -0.61 -1.26 -6.43
C THR A 220 -1.25 -1.09 -5.06
N MET A 221 -0.52 -1.44 -3.99
CA MET A 221 -1.06 -1.46 -2.62
C MET A 221 -1.56 -0.06 -2.25
N PRO A 222 -2.86 0.10 -1.94
CA PRO A 222 -3.43 1.38 -1.58
C PRO A 222 -3.15 1.72 -0.12
N PHE A 223 -3.29 3.00 0.22
CA PHE A 223 -3.24 3.45 1.61
C PHE A 223 -4.50 2.98 2.37
N GLY A 224 -4.36 2.67 3.66
CA GLY A 224 -5.50 2.30 4.52
C GLY A 224 -5.94 0.85 4.45
N LEU A 225 -5.40 0.05 3.52
CA LEU A 225 -5.57 -1.40 3.50
C LEU A 225 -4.68 -2.05 4.57
N VAL A 226 -5.25 -2.99 5.36
CA VAL A 226 -4.54 -3.65 6.48
C VAL A 226 -3.28 -4.41 6.02
N ALA A 227 -3.31 -4.99 4.82
CA ALA A 227 -2.18 -5.72 4.25
C ALA A 227 -1.02 -4.80 3.82
N SER A 228 -1.27 -3.51 3.53
CA SER A 228 -0.24 -2.61 2.99
C SER A 228 0.91 -2.40 3.97
N GLY A 229 0.60 -2.21 5.26
CA GLY A 229 1.63 -2.08 6.28
C GLY A 229 2.46 -3.35 6.43
N PHE A 230 1.81 -4.53 6.45
CA PHE A 230 2.49 -5.82 6.57
C PHE A 230 3.47 -6.04 5.41
N TRP A 231 3.01 -5.82 4.19
CA TRP A 231 3.84 -5.99 3.00
C TRP A 231 4.95 -4.97 2.90
N PHE A 232 4.70 -3.73 3.31
CA PHE A 232 5.73 -2.71 3.27
C PHE A 232 6.87 -2.99 4.24
N VAL A 233 6.59 -3.41 5.47
CA VAL A 233 7.70 -3.69 6.38
C VAL A 233 8.49 -4.90 5.87
N ARG A 234 7.83 -5.95 5.36
CA ARG A 234 8.52 -7.07 4.70
C ARG A 234 9.36 -6.62 3.50
N TYR A 235 8.85 -5.71 2.67
CA TYR A 235 9.58 -5.13 1.54
C TYR A 235 10.80 -4.33 2.00
N ALA A 236 10.63 -3.47 3.00
CA ALA A 236 11.73 -2.69 3.54
C ALA A 236 12.82 -3.63 4.10
N THR A 237 12.43 -4.75 4.71
CA THR A 237 13.35 -5.71 5.33
C THR A 237 13.87 -6.82 4.41
N ALA A 238 13.45 -6.88 3.14
CA ALA A 238 13.83 -7.93 2.17
C ALA A 238 15.04 -7.51 1.33
#